data_AF-A0A2E9J1J8-F1
#
_entry.id   AF-A0A2E9J1J8-F1
#
_cell.length_a   1.000
_cell.length_b   1.000
_cell.length_c   1.000
_cell.angle_alpha   90.00
_cell.angle_beta   90.00
_cell.angle_gamma   90.00
#
_symmetry.space_group_name_H-M   'P 1'
#
loop_
_entity.id
_entity.type
_entity.pdbx_description
1 polymer ?
#
loop_
_entity_poly.entity_id
_entity_poly.type
_entity_poly.pdbx_seq_one_letter_code
_entity_poly.pdbx_strand_id
1 'polypeptide(L)'
;MLDVPILPSHPSSHGRRRPRSPIQRSTTKYFAVFNLHRWIPLLGLLLIAGPVEAGSTDDLIKVLHHGDCRSCQLTDADLVHADLRDADLRDARLQRANLGEAQLDGADLRRANLSFTSLRGASLRGANLEGSLLYGTDLRFADLSGAKLSPNALEKAHWQGASGISKGIQSHAALHNAGVEATQAGRLSDAEQLFSAAILRSPKEPLSWVARGITRSEQAKDDLAAQDFGYAASLFEQKGAFDWAEQLNQAANSISTRRFQQAKQTSGSGVGNQLLEGTISGLRMLAPLAAKALIPLGLGL
;
A
#
# COMPACT_ATOMS: atom_id res chain seq x y z
N MET A 1 -59.23 -20.83 -0.36
CA MET A 1 -60.05 -19.94 -1.22
C MET A 1 -59.17 -18.73 -1.49
N LEU A 2 -58.30 -18.80 -2.51
CA LEU A 2 -58.57 -18.44 -3.93
C LEU A 2 -58.92 -16.93 -4.00
N ASP A 3 -58.17 -16.04 -4.66
CA ASP A 3 -57.69 -16.13 -6.03
C ASP A 3 -56.44 -15.29 -6.32
N VAL A 4 -55.61 -15.83 -7.21
CA VAL A 4 -54.56 -15.17 -8.01
C VAL A 4 -55.21 -14.71 -9.32
N PRO A 5 -54.78 -13.58 -9.93
CA PRO A 5 -54.86 -13.46 -11.37
C PRO A 5 -53.49 -13.28 -12.02
N ILE A 6 -53.37 -14.02 -13.11
CA ILE A 6 -52.26 -14.19 -14.05
C ILE A 6 -52.24 -13.03 -15.06
N LEU A 7 -51.04 -12.70 -15.56
CA LEU A 7 -50.71 -11.74 -16.63
C LEU A 7 -51.51 -11.90 -17.93
N PRO A 8 -51.44 -10.91 -18.84
CA PRO A 8 -50.83 -11.24 -20.13
C PRO A 8 -49.82 -10.23 -20.70
N SER A 9 -49.07 -10.79 -21.63
CA SER A 9 -47.95 -10.39 -22.48
C SER A 9 -48.08 -9.13 -23.36
N HIS A 10 -46.91 -8.53 -23.60
CA HIS A 10 -46.42 -7.73 -24.74
C HIS A 10 -47.35 -7.41 -25.93
N PRO A 11 -47.08 -6.26 -26.56
CA PRO A 11 -46.95 -6.21 -28.02
C PRO A 11 -45.57 -5.72 -28.48
N SER A 12 -45.03 -6.45 -29.45
CA SER A 12 -43.89 -6.08 -30.29
C SER A 12 -44.31 -5.06 -31.36
N SER A 13 -43.46 -4.06 -31.64
CA SER A 13 -43.41 -3.37 -32.94
C SER A 13 -41.95 -2.94 -33.18
N HIS A 14 -41.20 -3.57 -34.07
CA HIS A 14 -41.08 -3.28 -35.51
C HIS A 14 -40.87 -1.79 -35.81
N GLY A 15 -39.62 -1.40 -36.11
CA GLY A 15 -39.28 0.00 -36.35
C GLY A 15 -37.92 0.32 -36.94
N ARG A 16 -37.55 -0.36 -38.04
CA ARG A 16 -36.70 0.17 -39.14
C ARG A 16 -35.23 0.52 -38.87
N ARG A 17 -34.37 -0.36 -39.41
CA ARG A 17 -33.06 -0.01 -39.98
C ARG A 17 -33.21 1.11 -41.03
N ARG A 18 -32.33 2.12 -41.00
CA ARG A 18 -31.98 2.95 -42.17
C ARG A 18 -30.46 2.88 -42.39
N PRO A 19 -29.99 2.67 -43.63
CA PRO A 19 -28.57 2.62 -43.96
C PRO A 19 -28.06 3.91 -44.62
N ARG A 20 -26.73 4.07 -44.56
CA ARG A 20 -25.80 4.86 -45.41
C ARG A 20 -25.86 6.40 -45.37
N SER A 21 -24.71 7.00 -45.03
CA SER A 21 -23.83 7.60 -46.06
C SER A 21 -22.43 7.93 -45.50
N PRO A 22 -21.37 7.77 -46.32
CA PRO A 22 -19.98 8.01 -45.95
C PRO A 22 -19.61 9.50 -46.11
N ILE A 23 -18.89 10.08 -45.16
CA ILE A 23 -18.34 11.43 -45.28
C ILE A 23 -16.90 11.34 -45.78
N GLN A 24 -16.64 12.13 -46.81
CA GLN A 24 -15.50 12.11 -47.70
C GLN A 24 -14.17 12.47 -47.03
N ARG A 25 -13.11 11.84 -47.54
CA ARG A 25 -11.71 12.27 -47.42
C ARG A 25 -11.52 13.61 -48.13
N SER A 26 -10.97 14.60 -47.44
CA SER A 26 -10.41 15.82 -48.03
C SER A 26 -8.90 15.72 -48.06
N THR A 27 -8.35 15.43 -49.23
CA THR A 27 -6.94 15.61 -49.57
C THR A 27 -6.73 17.05 -50.03
N THR A 28 -5.96 17.84 -49.29
CA THR A 28 -5.39 19.09 -49.82
C THR A 28 -3.88 19.03 -49.73
N LYS A 29 -3.28 18.83 -50.91
CA LYS A 29 -1.86 18.97 -51.18
C LYS A 29 -1.50 20.46 -51.14
N TYR A 30 -0.46 20.83 -50.41
CA TYR A 30 0.28 22.07 -50.68
C TYR A 30 1.71 21.69 -51.07
N PHE A 31 1.93 21.69 -52.38
CA PHE A 31 3.25 21.80 -53.00
C PHE A 31 3.65 23.27 -52.96
N ALA A 32 4.80 23.58 -52.35
CA ALA A 32 5.54 24.80 -52.65
C ALA A 32 7.01 24.41 -52.77
N VAL A 33 7.45 24.26 -54.02
CA VAL A 33 8.84 24.13 -54.46
C VAL A 33 9.38 25.55 -54.58
N PHE A 34 10.46 25.89 -53.88
CA PHE A 34 11.32 27.00 -54.29
C PHE A 34 12.80 26.70 -53.98
N ASN A 35 13.48 26.37 -55.07
CA ASN A 35 14.83 26.69 -55.51
C ASN A 35 16.11 26.29 -54.76
N LEU A 36 17.00 25.82 -55.62
CA LEU A 36 18.32 25.24 -55.45
C LEU A 36 19.41 26.29 -55.15
N HIS A 37 20.39 25.83 -54.38
CA HIS A 37 21.81 26.24 -54.35
C HIS A 37 22.15 27.60 -53.76
N ARG A 38 22.91 27.60 -52.64
CA ARG A 38 24.37 27.85 -52.66
C ARG A 38 25.01 27.81 -51.24
N TRP A 39 26.11 27.04 -51.11
CA TRP A 39 27.20 27.01 -50.08
C TRP A 39 27.00 26.30 -48.72
N ILE A 40 27.62 25.11 -48.63
CA ILE A 40 28.31 24.53 -47.45
C ILE A 40 29.81 24.76 -47.74
N PRO A 41 30.72 25.15 -46.81
CA PRO A 41 31.04 24.33 -45.63
C PRO A 41 31.49 24.98 -44.30
N LEU A 42 31.22 24.20 -43.23
CA LEU A 42 32.04 23.88 -42.04
C LEU A 42 32.52 24.99 -41.09
N LEU A 43 31.99 25.00 -39.86
CA LEU A 43 32.79 24.68 -38.67
C LEU A 43 31.90 24.14 -37.54
N GLY A 44 32.37 23.08 -36.89
CA GLY A 44 31.56 22.13 -36.14
C GLY A 44 30.96 22.66 -34.84
N LEU A 45 29.66 22.43 -34.68
CA LEU A 45 29.08 22.14 -33.38
C LEU A 45 28.97 20.63 -33.28
N LEU A 46 29.94 20.00 -32.61
CA LEU A 46 29.87 18.60 -32.23
C LEU A 46 28.72 18.47 -31.22
N LEU A 47 27.51 18.22 -31.72
CA LEU A 47 26.42 17.68 -30.92
C LEU A 47 26.90 16.33 -30.40
N ILE A 48 27.24 16.29 -29.12
CA ILE A 48 27.35 15.03 -28.38
C ILE A 48 25.92 14.53 -28.18
N ALA A 49 25.28 14.10 -29.28
CA ALA A 49 24.18 13.18 -29.17
C ALA A 49 24.81 11.88 -28.68
N GLY A 50 24.76 11.64 -27.38
CA GLY A 50 24.97 10.30 -26.85
C GLY A 50 24.09 9.32 -27.63
N PRO A 51 24.51 8.06 -27.80
CA PRO A 51 23.71 7.09 -28.52
C PRO A 51 22.34 7.02 -27.85
N VAL A 52 21.29 7.51 -28.53
CA VAL A 52 19.94 7.06 -28.26
C VAL A 52 19.96 5.59 -28.60
N GLU A 53 19.99 4.75 -27.56
CA GLU A 53 19.89 3.30 -27.70
C GLU A 53 18.61 3.00 -28.47
N ALA A 54 18.73 2.55 -29.72
CA ALA A 54 17.60 2.26 -30.60
C ALA A 54 16.59 1.25 -30.00
N GLY A 55 16.95 0.54 -28.92
CA GLY A 55 16.09 -0.41 -28.23
C GLY A 55 14.89 0.23 -27.49
N SER A 56 14.98 1.48 -27.02
CA SER A 56 13.87 2.09 -26.27
C SER A 56 12.68 2.45 -27.16
N THR A 57 12.92 2.90 -28.38
CA THR A 57 11.86 3.25 -29.34
C THR A 57 11.11 2.01 -29.83
N ASP A 58 11.82 0.93 -30.11
CA ASP A 58 11.19 -0.32 -30.55
C ASP A 58 10.29 -0.91 -29.46
N ASP A 59 10.72 -0.84 -28.21
CA ASP A 59 9.93 -1.33 -27.07
C ASP A 59 8.72 -0.43 -26.78
N LEU A 60 8.84 0.90 -26.99
CA LEU A 60 7.69 1.81 -26.96
C LEU A 60 6.64 1.46 -28.02
N ILE A 61 7.08 1.14 -29.25
CA ILE A 61 6.15 0.71 -30.31
C ILE A 61 5.50 -0.62 -29.94
N LYS A 62 6.27 -1.59 -29.42
CA LYS A 62 5.74 -2.89 -29.00
C LYS A 62 4.64 -2.74 -27.94
N VAL A 63 4.92 -1.99 -26.87
CA VAL A 63 3.99 -1.86 -25.74
C VAL A 63 2.71 -1.13 -26.15
N LEU A 64 2.81 -0.06 -26.95
CA LEU A 64 1.65 0.76 -27.33
C LEU A 64 0.77 0.14 -28.43
N HIS A 65 1.33 -0.69 -29.31
CA HIS A 65 0.57 -1.28 -30.42
C HIS A 65 0.11 -2.72 -30.14
N HIS A 66 0.93 -3.51 -29.48
CA HIS A 66 0.72 -4.95 -29.37
C HIS A 66 0.36 -5.39 -27.95
N GLY A 67 0.72 -4.59 -26.95
CA GLY A 67 0.58 -4.95 -25.54
C GLY A 67 1.49 -6.10 -25.09
N ASP A 68 2.23 -6.76 -25.97
CA ASP A 68 3.20 -7.81 -25.62
C ASP A 68 4.60 -7.19 -25.50
N CYS A 69 5.04 -6.95 -24.26
CA CYS A 69 6.31 -6.31 -23.96
C CYS A 69 7.04 -6.97 -22.78
N ARG A 70 7.17 -8.30 -22.82
CA ARG A 70 7.98 -9.03 -21.85
C ARG A 70 9.44 -8.60 -21.90
N SER A 71 10.02 -8.31 -20.75
CA SER A 71 11.41 -7.89 -20.58
C SER A 71 11.78 -6.61 -21.35
N CYS A 72 10.80 -5.80 -21.74
CA CYS A 72 11.04 -4.55 -22.46
C CYS A 72 11.83 -3.54 -21.63
N GLN A 73 12.60 -2.71 -22.33
CA GLN A 73 13.43 -1.65 -21.79
C GLN A 73 12.69 -0.31 -21.90
N LEU A 74 11.87 -0.01 -20.91
CA LEU A 74 11.01 1.17 -20.82
C LEU A 74 11.44 2.12 -19.69
N THR A 75 12.74 2.16 -19.40
CA THR A 75 13.29 3.04 -18.36
C THR A 75 13.14 4.48 -18.84
N ASP A 76 12.69 5.38 -17.94
CA ASP A 76 12.42 6.79 -18.24
C ASP A 76 11.34 7.03 -19.33
N ALA A 77 10.56 6.00 -19.72
CA ALA A 77 9.53 6.13 -20.74
C ALA A 77 8.38 7.06 -20.30
N ASP A 78 7.86 7.86 -21.21
CA ASP A 78 6.62 8.62 -21.02
C ASP A 78 5.44 7.85 -21.63
N LEU A 79 4.56 7.37 -20.76
CA LEU A 79 3.39 6.54 -21.05
C LEU A 79 2.15 7.10 -20.34
N VAL A 80 2.12 8.42 -20.10
CA VAL A 80 0.96 9.09 -19.48
C VAL A 80 -0.29 8.89 -20.33
N HIS A 81 -1.39 8.54 -19.68
CA HIS A 81 -2.67 8.16 -20.31
C HIS A 81 -2.61 6.97 -21.29
N ALA A 82 -1.51 6.21 -21.34
CA ALA A 82 -1.41 5.08 -22.25
C ALA A 82 -2.49 4.03 -21.94
N ASP A 83 -3.09 3.47 -22.98
CA ASP A 83 -3.98 2.31 -22.87
C ASP A 83 -3.13 1.05 -22.97
N LEU A 84 -2.89 0.45 -21.81
CA LEU A 84 -2.07 -0.75 -21.60
C LEU A 84 -2.89 -1.86 -20.95
N ARG A 85 -4.20 -1.88 -21.18
CA ARG A 85 -5.09 -2.91 -20.65
C ARG A 85 -4.70 -4.27 -21.22
N ASP A 86 -4.71 -5.27 -20.34
CA ASP A 86 -4.30 -6.65 -20.63
C ASP A 86 -2.86 -6.81 -21.17
N ALA A 87 -2.03 -5.76 -21.08
CA ALA A 87 -0.65 -5.81 -21.57
C ALA A 87 0.21 -6.81 -20.78
N ASP A 88 1.07 -7.54 -21.49
CA ASP A 88 2.06 -8.45 -20.94
C ASP A 88 3.38 -7.70 -20.73
N LEU A 89 3.56 -7.19 -19.51
CA LEU A 89 4.71 -6.39 -19.06
C LEU A 89 5.62 -7.17 -18.11
N ARG A 90 5.57 -8.50 -18.16
CA ARG A 90 6.37 -9.35 -17.28
C ARG A 90 7.85 -9.06 -17.46
N ASP A 91 8.56 -8.94 -16.34
CA ASP A 91 10.00 -8.66 -16.31
C ASP A 91 10.43 -7.33 -16.97
N ALA A 92 9.49 -6.46 -17.35
CA ALA A 92 9.80 -5.18 -17.97
C ALA A 92 10.57 -4.24 -17.03
N ARG A 93 11.46 -3.44 -17.59
CA ARG A 93 12.24 -2.41 -16.88
C ARG A 93 11.58 -1.05 -17.07
N LEU A 94 10.79 -0.62 -16.08
CA LEU A 94 9.98 0.60 -16.08
C LEU A 94 10.51 1.66 -15.10
N GLN A 95 11.74 1.53 -14.63
CA GLN A 95 12.27 2.43 -13.62
C GLN A 95 12.18 3.89 -14.09
N ARG A 96 11.67 4.78 -13.22
CA ARG A 96 11.45 6.21 -13.50
C ARG A 96 10.52 6.52 -14.67
N ALA A 97 9.83 5.53 -15.25
CA ALA A 97 8.82 5.78 -16.27
C ALA A 97 7.65 6.59 -15.68
N ASN A 98 6.98 7.33 -16.54
CA ASN A 98 5.76 8.06 -16.21
C ASN A 98 4.55 7.37 -16.81
N LEU A 99 3.78 6.67 -15.98
CA LEU A 99 2.52 5.99 -16.27
C LEU A 99 1.34 6.69 -15.58
N GLY A 100 1.44 8.00 -15.35
CA GLY A 100 0.35 8.78 -14.76
C GLY A 100 -0.94 8.62 -15.55
N GLU A 101 -2.04 8.33 -14.85
CA GLU A 101 -3.38 8.15 -15.43
C GLU A 101 -3.48 7.08 -16.55
N ALA A 102 -2.49 6.19 -16.67
CA ALA A 102 -2.52 5.08 -17.62
C ALA A 102 -3.60 4.05 -17.25
N GLN A 103 -4.13 3.35 -18.26
CA GLN A 103 -5.08 2.24 -18.07
C GLN A 103 -4.30 0.92 -18.14
N LEU A 104 -4.12 0.26 -17.01
CA LEU A 104 -3.40 -1.01 -16.84
C LEU A 104 -4.32 -2.12 -16.32
N ASP A 105 -5.64 -1.98 -16.50
CA ASP A 105 -6.61 -3.01 -16.09
C ASP A 105 -6.23 -4.37 -16.70
N GLY A 106 -6.15 -5.40 -15.88
CA GLY A 106 -5.80 -6.76 -16.30
C GLY A 106 -4.33 -6.99 -16.70
N ALA A 107 -3.47 -5.96 -16.72
CA ALA A 107 -2.08 -6.09 -17.15
C ALA A 107 -1.27 -7.07 -16.28
N ASP A 108 -0.35 -7.82 -16.92
CA ASP A 108 0.58 -8.72 -16.25
C ASP A 108 1.94 -8.03 -16.05
N LEU A 109 2.16 -7.49 -14.85
CA LEU A 109 3.37 -6.78 -14.41
C LEU A 109 4.25 -7.66 -13.53
N ARG A 110 4.09 -9.00 -13.56
CA ARG A 110 4.86 -9.88 -12.69
C ARG A 110 6.36 -9.68 -12.90
N ARG A 111 7.09 -9.51 -11.79
CA ARG A 111 8.55 -9.27 -11.77
C ARG A 111 9.03 -8.01 -12.51
N ALA A 112 8.12 -7.12 -12.92
CA ALA A 112 8.51 -5.84 -13.51
C ALA A 112 9.24 -4.96 -12.48
N ASN A 113 10.20 -4.16 -12.95
CA ASN A 113 10.86 -3.17 -12.11
C ASN A 113 10.20 -1.80 -12.29
N LEU A 114 9.36 -1.41 -11.32
CA LEU A 114 8.60 -0.16 -11.27
C LEU A 114 9.23 0.85 -10.30
N SER A 115 10.51 0.68 -9.97
CA SER A 115 11.16 1.54 -8.98
C SER A 115 11.17 3.00 -9.46
N PHE A 116 10.69 3.90 -8.61
CA PHE A 116 10.53 5.34 -8.89
C PHE A 116 9.61 5.68 -10.07
N THR A 117 8.77 4.73 -10.51
CA THR A 117 7.77 4.96 -11.55
C THR A 117 6.61 5.79 -11.02
N SER A 118 6.09 6.72 -11.83
CA SER A 118 4.82 7.41 -11.54
C SER A 118 3.65 6.59 -12.07
N LEU A 119 2.77 6.11 -11.19
CA LEU A 119 1.48 5.48 -11.49
C LEU A 119 0.32 6.30 -10.88
N ARG A 120 0.56 7.60 -10.67
CA ARG A 120 -0.41 8.49 -10.02
C ARG A 120 -1.70 8.51 -10.82
N GLY A 121 -2.83 8.20 -10.16
CA GLY A 121 -4.15 8.17 -10.80
C GLY A 121 -4.35 7.05 -11.84
N ALA A 122 -3.42 6.11 -11.99
CA ALA A 122 -3.55 5.01 -12.94
C ALA A 122 -4.64 4.00 -12.52
N SER A 123 -5.25 3.34 -13.50
CA SER A 123 -6.13 2.19 -13.25
C SER A 123 -5.32 0.90 -13.31
N LEU A 124 -5.29 0.12 -12.23
CA LEU A 124 -4.56 -1.16 -12.10
C LEU A 124 -5.53 -2.29 -11.73
N ARG A 125 -6.81 -2.16 -12.11
CA ARG A 125 -7.85 -3.08 -11.65
C ARG A 125 -7.59 -4.48 -12.19
N GLY A 126 -7.54 -5.48 -11.30
CA GLY A 126 -7.25 -6.86 -11.68
C GLY A 126 -5.81 -7.11 -12.19
N ALA A 127 -4.93 -6.12 -12.23
CA ALA A 127 -3.56 -6.27 -12.70
C ALA A 127 -2.76 -7.23 -11.80
N ASN A 128 -1.81 -7.97 -12.37
CA ASN A 128 -0.91 -8.84 -11.61
C ASN A 128 0.45 -8.19 -11.39
N LEU A 129 0.73 -7.74 -10.17
CA LEU A 129 1.99 -7.13 -9.74
C LEU A 129 2.84 -8.05 -8.85
N GLU A 130 2.56 -9.36 -8.81
CA GLU A 130 3.32 -10.30 -7.99
C GLU A 130 4.82 -10.31 -8.37
N GLY A 131 5.67 -10.11 -7.37
CA GLY A 131 7.12 -10.07 -7.53
C GLY A 131 7.67 -8.79 -8.16
N SER A 132 6.81 -7.80 -8.47
CA SER A 132 7.28 -6.50 -8.97
C SER A 132 8.04 -5.69 -7.91
N LEU A 133 8.94 -4.82 -8.36
CA LEU A 133 9.68 -3.91 -7.48
C LEU A 133 9.00 -2.54 -7.47
N LEU A 134 8.39 -2.16 -6.35
CA LEU A 134 7.64 -0.91 -6.18
C LEU A 134 8.36 0.13 -5.30
N TYR A 135 9.70 0.10 -5.26
CA TYR A 135 10.47 1.02 -4.43
C TYR A 135 10.35 2.46 -4.94
N GLY A 136 9.83 3.37 -4.11
CA GLY A 136 9.62 4.78 -4.46
C GLY A 136 8.55 5.01 -5.53
N THR A 137 7.75 4.00 -5.87
CA THR A 137 6.69 4.12 -6.88
C THR A 137 5.57 5.02 -6.35
N ASP A 138 5.10 5.96 -7.18
CA ASP A 138 3.97 6.82 -6.84
C ASP A 138 2.66 6.18 -7.32
N LEU A 139 1.92 5.57 -6.40
CA LEU A 139 0.59 4.98 -6.59
C LEU A 139 -0.52 5.88 -6.03
N ARG A 140 -0.26 7.15 -5.71
CA ARG A 140 -1.27 8.02 -5.12
C ARG A 140 -2.47 8.14 -6.06
N PHE A 141 -3.67 7.99 -5.51
CA PHE A 141 -4.94 8.04 -6.23
C PHE A 141 -5.15 6.95 -7.30
N ALA A 142 -4.29 5.92 -7.36
CA ALA A 142 -4.47 4.80 -8.28
C ALA A 142 -5.63 3.86 -7.84
N ASP A 143 -6.25 3.18 -8.79
CA ASP A 143 -7.25 2.14 -8.49
C ASP A 143 -6.62 0.74 -8.56
N LEU A 144 -6.38 0.12 -7.40
CA LEU A 144 -5.81 -1.22 -7.25
C LEU A 144 -6.88 -2.30 -7.04
N SER A 145 -8.15 -2.03 -7.38
CA SER A 145 -9.25 -2.97 -7.11
C SER A 145 -9.03 -4.33 -7.77
N GLY A 146 -8.87 -5.36 -6.94
CA GLY A 146 -8.62 -6.73 -7.41
C GLY A 146 -7.21 -6.98 -7.94
N ALA A 147 -6.30 -6.01 -7.83
CA ALA A 147 -4.90 -6.21 -8.19
C ALA A 147 -4.24 -7.27 -7.31
N LYS A 148 -3.39 -8.10 -7.90
CA LYS A 148 -2.60 -9.11 -7.19
C LYS A 148 -1.25 -8.51 -6.82
N LEU A 149 -0.97 -8.42 -5.52
CA LEU A 149 0.25 -7.85 -4.98
C LEU A 149 0.95 -8.87 -4.10
N SER A 150 2.28 -8.90 -4.16
CA SER A 150 3.04 -9.66 -3.17
C SER A 150 2.84 -9.10 -1.77
N PRO A 151 2.98 -9.95 -0.74
CA PRO A 151 3.10 -9.49 0.63
C PRO A 151 4.05 -8.29 0.78
N ASN A 152 3.58 -7.20 1.40
CA ASN A 152 4.36 -5.99 1.65
C ASN A 152 4.84 -5.23 0.40
N ALA A 153 4.32 -5.53 -0.80
CA ALA A 153 4.76 -4.89 -2.05
C ALA A 153 4.67 -3.34 -1.99
N LEU A 154 3.70 -2.82 -1.23
CA LEU A 154 3.45 -1.38 -1.11
C LEU A 154 4.26 -0.70 0.00
N GLU A 155 5.13 -1.41 0.72
CA GLU A 155 5.84 -0.88 1.90
C GLU A 155 6.69 0.37 1.58
N LYS A 156 7.31 0.37 0.41
CA LYS A 156 8.20 1.45 -0.02
C LYS A 156 7.61 2.29 -1.15
N ALA A 157 6.32 2.16 -1.41
CA ALA A 157 5.59 2.94 -2.40
C ALA A 157 4.78 4.06 -1.73
N HIS A 158 4.45 5.11 -2.48
CA HIS A 158 3.55 6.16 -2.06
C HIS A 158 2.14 5.86 -2.56
N TRP A 159 1.25 5.33 -1.72
CA TRP A 159 -0.09 4.87 -2.13
C TRP A 159 -1.23 5.64 -1.46
N GLN A 160 -0.96 6.81 -0.87
CA GLN A 160 -1.98 7.63 -0.22
C GLN A 160 -3.10 7.98 -1.20
N GLY A 161 -4.34 7.69 -0.81
CA GLY A 161 -5.53 7.92 -1.63
C GLY A 161 -5.80 6.87 -2.71
N ALA A 162 -4.97 5.83 -2.83
CA ALA A 162 -5.28 4.70 -3.71
C ALA A 162 -6.50 3.92 -3.21
N SER A 163 -7.32 3.42 -4.13
CA SER A 163 -8.49 2.59 -3.83
C SER A 163 -8.18 1.10 -4.07
N GLY A 164 -9.04 0.21 -3.58
CA GLY A 164 -8.94 -1.24 -3.88
C GLY A 164 -7.84 -2.01 -3.15
N ILE A 165 -7.05 -1.36 -2.28
CA ILE A 165 -6.05 -2.03 -1.44
C ILE A 165 -6.78 -2.83 -0.36
N SER A 166 -6.76 -4.17 -0.47
CA SER A 166 -7.35 -5.04 0.54
C SER A 166 -6.61 -4.94 1.89
N LYS A 167 -7.32 -5.12 3.00
CA LYS A 167 -6.77 -5.05 4.38
C LYS A 167 -5.55 -5.97 4.61
N GLY A 168 -5.40 -7.04 3.82
CA GLY A 168 -4.27 -7.99 3.92
C GLY A 168 -2.96 -7.57 3.25
N ILE A 169 -2.95 -6.44 2.53
CA ILE A 169 -1.77 -5.91 1.82
C ILE A 169 -0.99 -4.91 2.70
N GLN A 170 -1.62 -4.43 3.78
CA GLN A 170 -0.99 -3.50 4.71
C GLN A 170 0.23 -4.19 5.36
N SER A 171 1.40 -3.53 5.26
CA SER A 171 2.64 -4.03 5.86
C SER A 171 2.53 -4.06 7.38
N HIS A 172 3.45 -4.77 8.04
CA HIS A 172 3.59 -4.71 9.51
C HIS A 172 3.67 -3.26 10.00
N ALA A 173 4.51 -2.42 9.37
CA ALA A 173 4.66 -1.01 9.73
C ALA A 173 3.37 -0.21 9.51
N ALA A 174 2.66 -0.40 8.38
CA ALA A 174 1.39 0.30 8.13
C ALA A 174 0.31 -0.07 9.15
N LEU A 175 0.20 -1.36 9.49
CA LEU A 175 -0.73 -1.85 10.51
C LEU A 175 -0.37 -1.34 11.90
N HIS A 176 0.92 -1.34 12.23
CA HIS A 176 1.41 -0.79 13.49
C HIS A 176 1.08 0.71 13.59
N ASN A 177 1.39 1.49 12.56
CA ASN A 177 1.13 2.94 12.55
C ASN A 177 -0.37 3.25 12.66
N ALA A 178 -1.21 2.51 11.94
CA ALA A 178 -2.66 2.63 12.07
C ALA A 178 -3.12 2.29 13.50
N GLY A 179 -2.50 1.29 14.15
CA GLY A 179 -2.75 0.96 15.56
C GLY A 179 -2.33 2.09 16.51
N VAL A 180 -1.20 2.75 16.24
CA VAL A 180 -0.73 3.93 16.97
C VAL A 180 -1.73 5.09 16.84
N GLU A 181 -2.16 5.42 15.63
CA GLU A 181 -3.17 6.46 15.38
C GLU A 181 -4.50 6.14 16.08
N ALA A 182 -4.94 4.88 16.05
CA ALA A 182 -6.14 4.44 16.75
C ALA A 182 -6.00 4.57 18.27
N THR A 183 -4.82 4.26 18.84
CA THR A 183 -4.53 4.43 20.27
C THR A 183 -4.58 5.90 20.66
N GLN A 184 -3.93 6.78 19.90
CA GLN A 184 -3.92 8.23 20.12
C GLN A 184 -5.33 8.85 20.01
N ALA A 185 -6.18 8.28 19.17
CA ALA A 185 -7.59 8.66 19.04
C ALA A 185 -8.51 8.05 20.11
N GLY A 186 -7.97 7.30 21.09
CA GLY A 186 -8.75 6.61 22.13
C GLY A 186 -9.57 5.41 21.64
N ARG A 187 -9.39 4.97 20.40
CA ARG A 187 -10.10 3.82 19.80
C ARG A 187 -9.38 2.51 20.12
N LEU A 188 -9.35 2.15 21.40
CA LEU A 188 -8.52 1.05 21.92
C LEU A 188 -8.86 -0.33 21.33
N SER A 189 -10.14 -0.61 21.05
CA SER A 189 -10.54 -1.87 20.39
C SER A 189 -10.02 -1.97 18.96
N ASP A 190 -10.03 -0.87 18.21
CA ASP A 190 -9.52 -0.84 16.82
C ASP A 190 -8.01 -0.99 16.83
N ALA A 191 -7.33 -0.29 17.74
CA ALA A 191 -5.89 -0.37 17.93
C ALA A 191 -5.44 -1.81 18.23
N GLU A 192 -6.14 -2.53 19.13
CA GLU A 192 -5.83 -3.92 19.42
C GLU A 192 -5.93 -4.83 18.19
N GLN A 193 -6.96 -4.65 17.36
CA GLN A 193 -7.12 -5.42 16.12
C GLN A 193 -5.99 -5.12 15.13
N LEU A 194 -5.62 -3.85 14.98
CA LEU A 194 -4.56 -3.40 14.08
C LEU A 194 -3.19 -3.92 14.53
N PHE A 195 -2.85 -3.81 15.82
CA PHE A 195 -1.61 -4.39 16.33
C PHE A 195 -1.60 -5.92 16.24
N SER A 196 -2.74 -6.59 16.39
CA SER A 196 -2.82 -8.04 16.18
C SER A 196 -2.54 -8.42 14.73
N ALA A 197 -3.08 -7.68 13.78
CA ALA A 197 -2.76 -7.86 12.37
C ALA A 197 -1.28 -7.58 12.07
N ALA A 198 -0.70 -6.54 12.69
CA ALA A 198 0.73 -6.26 12.57
C ALA A 198 1.59 -7.42 13.11
N ILE A 199 1.27 -7.93 14.30
CA ILE A 199 1.97 -9.06 14.94
C ILE A 199 1.89 -10.32 14.09
N LEU A 200 0.73 -10.65 13.53
CA LEU A 200 0.59 -11.79 12.63
C LEU A 200 1.52 -11.68 11.42
N ARG A 201 1.84 -10.46 11.00
CA ARG A 201 2.72 -10.20 9.87
C ARG A 201 4.20 -10.33 10.23
N SER A 202 4.60 -9.79 11.38
CA SER A 202 5.98 -9.82 11.86
C SER A 202 6.02 -10.19 13.35
N PRO A 203 5.88 -11.48 13.71
CA PRO A 203 5.72 -11.91 15.10
C PRO A 203 6.97 -11.69 15.96
N LYS A 204 8.13 -11.52 15.32
CA LYS A 204 9.43 -11.28 15.97
C LYS A 204 9.73 -9.79 16.23
N GLU A 205 8.81 -8.89 15.91
CA GLU A 205 8.95 -7.45 16.16
C GLU A 205 8.35 -7.07 17.53
N PRO A 206 9.19 -6.84 18.58
CA PRO A 206 8.72 -6.71 19.95
C PRO A 206 7.85 -5.47 20.18
N LEU A 207 8.10 -4.37 19.45
CA LEU A 207 7.37 -3.11 19.68
C LEU A 207 5.87 -3.22 19.43
N SER A 208 5.42 -4.08 18.51
CA SER A 208 3.98 -4.27 18.28
C SER A 208 3.31 -5.05 19.41
N TRP A 209 4.03 -5.97 20.04
CA TRP A 209 3.58 -6.66 21.25
C TRP A 209 3.50 -5.68 22.43
N VAL A 210 4.51 -4.83 22.62
CA VAL A 210 4.49 -3.78 23.66
C VAL A 210 3.30 -2.84 23.46
N ALA A 211 3.10 -2.32 22.24
CA ALA A 211 2.01 -1.41 21.92
C ALA A 211 0.64 -2.05 22.23
N ARG A 212 0.41 -3.29 21.77
CA ARG A 212 -0.83 -4.02 22.06
C ARG A 212 -1.01 -4.30 23.55
N GLY A 213 0.07 -4.63 24.27
CA GLY A 213 0.04 -4.85 25.71
C GLY A 213 -0.40 -3.60 26.47
N ILE A 214 0.09 -2.42 26.08
CA ILE A 214 -0.35 -1.13 26.64
C ILE A 214 -1.83 -0.91 26.34
N THR A 215 -2.24 -1.02 25.07
CA THR A 215 -3.64 -0.87 24.64
C THR A 215 -4.59 -1.83 25.37
N ARG A 216 -4.15 -3.05 25.68
CA ARG A 216 -4.91 -4.04 26.45
C ARG A 216 -4.99 -3.71 27.93
N SER A 217 -3.90 -3.23 28.54
CA SER A 217 -3.93 -2.77 29.94
C SER A 217 -4.87 -1.58 30.12
N GLU A 218 -4.95 -0.65 29.16
CA GLU A 218 -5.91 0.47 29.20
C GLU A 218 -7.36 -0.01 29.10
N GLN A 219 -7.61 -1.15 28.46
CA GLN A 219 -8.91 -1.81 28.40
C GLN A 219 -9.18 -2.73 29.60
N ALA A 220 -8.34 -2.72 30.64
CA ALA A 220 -8.38 -3.64 31.79
C ALA A 220 -8.30 -5.13 31.40
N LYS A 221 -7.69 -5.46 30.25
CA LYS A 221 -7.41 -6.83 29.79
C LYS A 221 -6.05 -7.29 30.30
N ASP A 222 -5.89 -7.27 31.63
CA ASP A 222 -4.60 -7.38 32.33
C ASP A 222 -3.86 -8.69 32.06
N ASP A 223 -4.58 -9.82 32.03
CA ASP A 223 -3.98 -11.13 31.76
C ASP A 223 -3.39 -11.19 30.33
N LEU A 224 -4.07 -10.56 29.35
CA LEU A 224 -3.58 -10.50 27.97
C LEU A 224 -2.43 -9.49 27.83
N ALA A 225 -2.48 -8.38 28.56
CA ALA A 225 -1.40 -7.40 28.58
C ALA A 225 -0.11 -7.99 29.17
N ALA A 226 -0.21 -8.72 30.29
CA ALA A 226 0.94 -9.39 30.90
C ALA A 226 1.57 -10.43 29.97
N GLN A 227 0.75 -11.19 29.23
CA GLN A 227 1.23 -12.12 28.21
C GLN A 227 1.99 -11.41 27.08
N ASP A 228 1.43 -10.31 26.57
CA ASP A 228 2.06 -9.51 25.51
C ASP A 228 3.41 -8.93 25.99
N PHE A 229 3.49 -8.44 27.23
CA PHE A 229 4.74 -7.93 27.80
C PHE A 229 5.78 -9.02 28.05
N GLY A 230 5.39 -10.18 28.59
CA GLY A 230 6.31 -11.31 28.80
C GLY A 230 6.88 -11.84 27.48
N TYR A 231 6.05 -11.93 26.43
CA TYR A 231 6.55 -12.34 25.12
C TYR A 231 7.48 -11.28 24.52
N ALA A 232 7.11 -10.00 24.58
CA ALA A 232 7.97 -8.91 24.14
C ALA A 232 9.32 -8.88 24.88
N ALA A 233 9.32 -9.17 26.19
CA ALA A 233 10.54 -9.29 26.99
C ALA A 233 11.47 -10.38 26.44
N SER A 234 10.93 -11.57 26.16
CA SER A 234 11.71 -12.68 25.58
C SER A 234 12.31 -12.33 24.21
N LEU A 235 11.63 -11.53 23.40
CA LEU A 235 12.13 -11.06 22.10
C LEU A 235 13.23 -10.01 22.26
N PHE A 236 13.12 -9.12 23.24
CA PHE A 236 14.18 -8.14 23.54
C PHE A 236 15.42 -8.80 24.13
N GLU A 237 15.26 -9.79 25.00
CA GLU A 237 16.35 -10.60 25.53
C GLU A 237 17.12 -11.32 24.40
N GLN A 238 16.41 -11.95 23.46
CA GLN A 238 17.01 -12.55 22.26
C GLN A 238 17.76 -11.53 21.38
N LYS A 239 17.36 -10.26 21.41
CA LYS A 239 18.01 -9.15 20.68
C LYS A 239 19.11 -8.46 21.51
N GLY A 240 19.43 -8.95 22.71
CA GLY A 240 20.45 -8.39 23.60
C GLY A 240 20.02 -7.12 24.35
N ALA A 241 18.73 -6.75 24.30
CA ALA A 241 18.19 -5.58 24.98
C ALA A 241 17.65 -5.96 26.37
N PHE A 242 18.54 -6.44 27.24
CA PHE A 242 18.20 -7.00 28.57
C PHE A 242 17.46 -6.00 29.46
N ASP A 243 17.85 -4.71 29.45
CA ASP A 243 17.18 -3.67 30.26
C ASP A 243 15.69 -3.54 29.91
N TRP A 244 15.34 -3.62 28.63
CA TRP A 244 13.95 -3.58 28.18
C TRP A 244 13.21 -4.86 28.50
N ALA A 245 13.87 -6.01 28.41
CA ALA A 245 13.28 -7.28 28.82
C ALA A 245 12.94 -7.27 30.32
N GLU A 246 13.85 -6.78 31.16
CA GLU A 246 13.62 -6.65 32.60
C GLU A 246 12.45 -5.71 32.90
N GLN A 247 12.41 -4.51 32.30
CA GLN A 247 11.31 -3.55 32.47
C GLN A 247 9.95 -4.15 32.10
N LEU A 248 9.88 -4.91 31.00
CA LEU A 248 8.64 -5.55 30.56
C LEU A 248 8.21 -6.70 31.48
N ASN A 249 9.16 -7.49 31.99
CA ASN A 249 8.87 -8.54 32.98
C ASN A 249 8.35 -7.94 34.30
N GLN A 250 8.96 -6.85 34.77
CA GLN A 250 8.48 -6.11 35.94
C GLN A 250 7.07 -5.56 35.72
N ALA A 251 6.80 -4.98 34.54
CA ALA A 251 5.47 -4.51 34.17
C ALA A 251 4.44 -5.67 34.15
N ALA A 252 4.74 -6.80 33.52
CA ALA A 252 3.87 -7.98 33.49
C ALA A 252 3.51 -8.48 34.91
N ASN A 253 4.49 -8.52 35.82
CA ASN A 253 4.30 -8.92 37.21
C ASN A 253 3.45 -7.92 38.00
N SER A 254 3.66 -6.61 37.79
CA SER A 254 2.89 -5.56 38.46
C SER A 254 1.41 -5.61 38.09
N ILE A 255 1.12 -5.89 36.82
CA ILE A 255 -0.25 -6.00 36.27
C ILE A 255 -0.94 -7.25 36.81
N SER A 256 -0.21 -8.37 36.85
CA SER A 256 -0.71 -9.62 37.45
C SER A 256 -1.05 -9.47 38.95
N THR A 257 -0.30 -8.63 39.67
CA THR A 257 -0.57 -8.36 41.09
C THR A 257 -1.85 -7.55 41.30
N ARG A 258 -2.18 -6.65 40.37
CA ARG A 258 -3.43 -5.85 40.36
C ARG A 258 -4.67 -6.73 40.42
N ARG A 259 -4.68 -7.82 39.63
CA ARG A 259 -5.73 -8.86 39.62
C ARG A 259 -5.94 -9.46 41.02
N PHE A 260 -4.87 -9.85 41.70
CA PHE A 260 -4.97 -10.48 43.03
C PHE A 260 -5.53 -9.53 44.09
N GLN A 261 -5.21 -8.24 44.00
CA GLN A 261 -5.73 -7.23 44.92
C GLN A 261 -7.20 -6.89 44.63
N GLN A 262 -7.60 -6.74 43.37
CA GLN A 262 -9.01 -6.54 42.99
C GLN A 262 -9.90 -7.72 43.38
N ALA A 263 -9.45 -8.96 43.16
CA ALA A 263 -10.20 -10.16 43.55
C ALA A 263 -10.36 -10.30 45.08
N LYS A 264 -9.47 -9.69 45.87
CA LYS A 264 -9.51 -9.72 47.34
C LYS A 264 -10.27 -8.53 47.94
N GLN A 265 -10.37 -7.40 47.23
CA GLN A 265 -11.03 -6.17 47.67
C GLN A 265 -12.52 -6.07 47.33
N THR A 266 -13.14 -7.05 46.65
CA THR A 266 -14.61 -7.13 46.52
C THR A 266 -15.34 -7.40 47.85
N SER A 267 -14.67 -7.24 49.00
CA SER A 267 -15.21 -7.39 50.36
C SER A 267 -14.94 -6.18 51.30
N GLY A 268 -14.55 -5.01 50.80
CA GLY A 268 -14.36 -3.85 51.68
C GLY A 268 -14.16 -2.52 50.95
N SER A 269 -15.01 -1.54 51.24
CA SER A 269 -15.06 -0.21 50.62
C SER A 269 -13.81 0.63 50.91
N GLY A 270 -12.97 0.86 49.89
CA GLY A 270 -11.80 1.77 50.00
C GLY A 270 -10.93 1.92 48.74
N VAL A 271 -11.52 1.82 47.53
CA VAL A 271 -10.76 1.51 46.28
C VAL A 271 -10.24 2.75 45.52
N GLY A 272 -10.64 3.97 45.87
CA GLY A 272 -10.41 5.16 45.01
C GLY A 272 -8.96 5.64 44.86
N ASN A 273 -8.15 5.60 45.93
CA ASN A 273 -6.82 6.24 45.94
C ASN A 273 -5.64 5.27 45.71
N GLN A 274 -5.74 4.02 46.16
CA GLN A 274 -4.67 3.02 45.99
C GLN A 274 -4.59 2.47 44.55
N LEU A 275 -5.71 2.54 43.81
CA LEU A 275 -5.81 2.07 42.43
C LEU A 275 -4.98 2.91 41.44
N LEU A 276 -4.92 4.23 41.67
CA LEU A 276 -4.18 5.16 40.82
C LEU A 276 -2.66 5.10 41.09
N GLU A 277 -2.23 4.86 42.32
CA GLU A 277 -0.81 4.80 42.65
C GLU A 277 -0.10 3.57 42.06
N GLY A 278 -0.74 2.39 42.10
CA GLY A 278 -0.15 1.14 41.59
C GLY A 278 -0.15 0.99 40.06
N THR A 279 -1.24 1.41 39.40
CA THR A 279 -1.40 1.33 37.93
C THR A 279 -0.47 2.29 37.21
N ILE A 280 -0.36 3.51 37.74
CA ILE A 280 0.49 4.54 37.17
C ILE A 280 1.97 4.16 37.39
N SER A 281 2.35 3.56 38.52
CA SER A 281 3.76 3.20 38.74
C SER A 281 4.23 2.05 37.83
N GLY A 282 3.38 1.04 37.60
CA GLY A 282 3.68 -0.13 36.76
C GLY A 282 3.82 0.18 35.26
N LEU A 283 3.06 1.16 34.76
CA LEU A 283 3.16 1.61 33.36
C LEU A 283 4.14 2.79 33.20
N ARG A 284 4.39 3.59 34.23
CA ARG A 284 5.41 4.65 34.21
C ARG A 284 6.80 4.11 33.91
N MET A 285 7.16 2.92 34.41
CA MET A 285 8.44 2.29 34.08
C MET A 285 8.59 1.97 32.59
N LEU A 286 7.46 1.77 31.89
CA LEU A 286 7.47 1.55 30.44
C LEU A 286 7.54 2.84 29.64
N ALA A 287 7.58 4.03 30.25
CA ALA A 287 7.51 5.29 29.49
C ALA A 287 8.48 5.38 28.29
N PRO A 288 9.76 4.97 28.39
CA PRO A 288 10.66 4.97 27.23
C PRO A 288 10.26 3.97 26.14
N LEU A 289 9.81 2.77 26.52
CA LEU A 289 9.35 1.72 25.62
C LEU A 289 8.01 2.09 24.97
N ALA A 290 7.09 2.67 25.73
CA ALA A 290 5.81 3.18 25.28
C ALA A 290 6.01 4.30 24.25
N ALA A 291 6.94 5.23 24.51
CA ALA A 291 7.30 6.25 23.53
C ALA A 291 7.78 5.63 22.22
N LYS A 292 8.61 4.57 22.26
CA LYS A 292 9.05 3.88 21.04
C LYS A 292 7.95 3.10 20.34
N ALA A 293 7.06 2.46 21.11
CA ALA A 293 6.02 1.59 20.60
C ALA A 293 4.76 2.34 20.11
N LEU A 294 4.58 3.60 20.52
CA LEU A 294 3.42 4.44 20.19
C LEU A 294 3.80 5.66 19.33
N ILE A 295 4.93 5.59 18.65
CA ILE A 295 5.33 6.51 17.57
C ILE A 295 5.23 5.75 16.24
N PRO A 296 4.67 6.34 15.17
CA PRO A 296 4.61 5.69 13.87
C PRO A 296 6.01 5.29 13.36
N LEU A 297 6.17 4.02 12.99
CA LEU A 297 7.34 3.47 12.34
C LEU A 297 7.52 4.11 10.95
N GLY A 298 8.75 4.48 10.61
CA GLY A 298 9.07 5.15 9.34
C GLY A 298 9.03 6.69 9.40
N LEU A 299 8.66 7.28 10.54
CA LEU A 299 9.01 8.66 10.88
C LEU A 299 10.27 8.67 11.75
N GLY A 300 11.43 8.61 11.11
CA GLY A 300 12.72 8.75 11.78
C GLY A 300 13.85 8.88 10.77
N LEU A 301 14.40 10.09 10.68
CA LEU A 301 15.71 10.53 10.14
C LEU A 301 16.27 9.78 8.92
#